data_AF-A0A8M9PG91-F1
#
_entry.id   AF-A0A8M9PG91-F1
#
_cell.length_a   1.000
_cell.length_b   1.000
_cell.length_c   1.000
_cell.angle_alpha   90.00
_cell.angle_beta   90.00
_cell.angle_gamma   90.00
#
_symmetry.space_group_name_H-M   'P 1'
#
loop_
_entity.id
_entity.type
_entity.pdbx_description
1 polymer ?
#
loop_
_entity_poly.entity_id
_entity_poly.type
_entity_poly.pdbx_seq_one_letter_code
_entity_poly.pdbx_strand_id
1 'polypeptide(L)'
;MPFSNNEKSARHRAKVNADPVARARYLAKRRESYQRRKREGKTKLSSVTELSKAKQDELRQKWRHYKRSHRMRIHNLSLHSCSELDVNPEWLQNFAPYSPGSEAEESKEVPVSSCSVVKQEPETVEIQWENVNSPPPAVSSDSEPNNAQSSAISITPPIMEKVHCSVKLTMTKLHCLLESKQEKIEALEKQFVTDKATIAGCHISHFWMGWLVRVCPPAVLSEQTAVVLLLTAEGTGGSR
;
A
#
# COMPACT_ATOMS: atom_id res chain seq x y z
N MET A 1 -16.07 -32.23 -6.19
CA MET A 1 -15.71 -31.03 -6.97
C MET A 1 -14.21 -30.77 -6.87
N PRO A 2 -13.44 -30.80 -7.97
CA PRO A 2 -12.02 -30.44 -7.94
C PRO A 2 -11.83 -28.94 -7.66
N PHE A 3 -10.86 -28.57 -6.82
CA PHE A 3 -10.52 -27.16 -6.57
C PHE A 3 -10.03 -26.45 -7.84
N SER A 4 -10.41 -25.19 -8.02
CA SER A 4 -9.89 -24.33 -9.07
C SER A 4 -8.37 -24.15 -8.95
N ASN A 5 -7.70 -23.79 -10.05
CA ASN A 5 -6.24 -23.58 -10.04
C ASN A 5 -5.83 -22.45 -9.06
N ASN A 6 -6.67 -21.40 -8.98
CA ASN A 6 -6.45 -20.29 -8.05
C ASN A 6 -6.54 -20.77 -6.58
N GLU A 7 -7.57 -21.56 -6.26
CA GLU A 7 -7.78 -22.11 -4.91
C GLU A 7 -6.63 -23.04 -4.49
N LYS A 8 -6.17 -23.92 -5.40
CA LYS A 8 -4.98 -24.76 -5.16
C LYS A 8 -3.74 -23.93 -4.86
N SER A 9 -3.53 -22.85 -5.61
CA SER A 9 -2.41 -21.92 -5.41
C SER A 9 -2.51 -21.15 -4.09
N ALA A 10 -3.71 -20.71 -3.70
CA ALA A 10 -3.97 -20.03 -2.44
C ALA A 10 -3.68 -20.95 -1.26
N ARG A 11 -4.20 -22.19 -1.28
CA ARG A 11 -3.94 -23.22 -0.25
C ARG A 11 -2.46 -23.56 -0.14
N HIS A 12 -1.76 -23.72 -1.26
CA HIS A 12 -0.32 -23.95 -1.23
C HIS A 12 0.43 -22.79 -0.57
N ARG A 13 0.09 -21.54 -0.88
CA ARG A 13 0.70 -20.37 -0.23
C ARG A 13 0.38 -20.31 1.25
N ALA A 14 -0.86 -20.60 1.65
CA ALA A 14 -1.25 -20.66 3.06
C ALA A 14 -0.43 -21.72 3.80
N LYS A 15 -0.32 -22.92 3.24
CA LYS A 15 0.50 -24.02 3.79
C LYS A 15 1.97 -23.64 3.94
N VAL A 16 2.57 -23.02 2.92
CA VAL A 16 3.99 -22.59 2.98
C VAL A 16 4.21 -21.46 3.98
N ASN A 17 3.23 -20.55 4.15
CA ASN A 17 3.35 -19.42 5.06
C ASN A 17 3.09 -19.78 6.52
N ALA A 18 2.34 -20.85 6.80
CA ALA A 18 2.10 -21.33 8.16
C ALA A 18 3.40 -21.76 8.87
N ASP A 19 4.34 -22.38 8.13
CA ASP A 19 5.60 -22.88 8.69
C ASP A 19 6.80 -22.00 8.26
N PRO A 20 7.48 -21.30 9.19
CA PRO A 20 8.58 -20.40 8.85
C PRO A 20 9.77 -21.12 8.19
N VAL A 21 10.06 -22.35 8.63
CA VAL A 21 11.15 -23.18 8.07
C VAL A 21 10.82 -23.64 6.65
N ALA A 22 9.58 -24.07 6.39
CA ALA A 22 9.14 -24.46 5.06
C ALA A 22 9.17 -23.26 4.10
N ARG A 23 8.73 -22.08 4.56
CA ARG A 23 8.81 -20.82 3.82
C ARG A 23 10.26 -20.48 3.44
N ALA A 24 11.19 -20.58 4.38
CA ALA A 24 12.60 -20.31 4.15
C ALA A 24 13.19 -21.25 3.07
N ARG A 25 12.93 -22.56 3.18
CA ARG A 25 13.37 -23.56 2.19
C ARG A 25 12.76 -23.29 0.80
N TYR A 26 11.47 -22.96 0.74
CA TYR A 26 10.79 -22.60 -0.50
C TYR A 26 11.41 -21.36 -1.17
N LEU A 27 11.66 -20.30 -0.39
CA LEU A 27 12.29 -19.08 -0.89
C LEU A 27 13.74 -19.33 -1.34
N ALA A 28 14.50 -20.15 -0.63
CA ALA A 28 15.85 -20.55 -1.02
C ALA A 28 15.84 -21.28 -2.38
N LYS A 29 14.96 -22.27 -2.56
CA LYS A 29 14.80 -22.99 -3.84
C LYS A 29 14.40 -22.05 -4.99
N ARG A 30 13.52 -21.07 -4.73
CA ARG A 30 13.17 -20.04 -5.73
C ARG A 30 14.36 -19.15 -6.11
N ARG A 31 15.18 -18.74 -5.13
CA ARG A 31 16.39 -17.95 -5.37
C ARG A 31 17.40 -18.73 -6.23
N GLU A 32 17.64 -19.99 -5.90
CA GLU A 32 18.55 -20.86 -6.64
C GLU A 32 18.07 -21.09 -8.09
N SER A 33 16.77 -21.40 -8.27
CA SER A 33 16.16 -21.55 -9.60
C SER A 33 16.27 -20.27 -10.44
N TYR A 34 16.11 -19.10 -9.82
CA TYR A 34 16.31 -17.82 -10.50
C TYR A 34 17.77 -17.61 -10.92
N GLN A 35 18.72 -17.87 -10.03
CA GLN A 35 20.15 -17.78 -10.35
C GLN A 35 20.57 -18.76 -11.45
N ARG A 36 19.99 -19.96 -11.47
CA ARG A 36 20.23 -20.95 -12.53
C ARG A 36 19.74 -20.43 -13.88
N ARG A 37 18.49 -19.96 -13.96
CA ARG A 37 17.96 -19.35 -15.21
C ARG A 37 18.71 -18.10 -15.65
N LYS A 38 19.25 -17.33 -14.70
CA LYS A 38 20.12 -16.18 -14.98
C LYS A 38 21.44 -16.63 -15.60
N ARG A 39 22.08 -17.68 -15.05
CA ARG A 39 23.30 -18.29 -15.62
C ARG A 39 23.07 -18.92 -16.99
N GLU A 40 21.90 -19.55 -17.19
CA GLU A 40 21.50 -20.13 -18.47
C GLU A 40 21.11 -19.08 -19.53
N GLY A 41 21.11 -17.77 -19.19
CA GLY A 41 20.70 -16.71 -20.12
C GLY A 41 19.21 -16.75 -20.50
N LYS A 42 18.40 -17.61 -19.86
CA LYS A 42 16.95 -17.74 -20.17
C LYS A 42 16.14 -16.55 -19.68
N THR A 43 16.68 -15.74 -18.78
CA THR A 43 16.08 -14.46 -18.40
C THR A 43 16.35 -13.44 -19.51
N LYS A 44 15.42 -13.30 -20.46
CA LYS A 44 15.46 -12.33 -21.57
C LYS A 44 15.50 -10.85 -21.13
N LEU A 45 15.57 -10.56 -19.84
CA LEU A 45 15.73 -9.19 -19.36
C LEU A 45 17.20 -8.83 -19.48
N SER A 46 17.55 -8.17 -20.58
CA SER A 46 18.78 -7.37 -20.66
C SER A 46 18.86 -6.48 -19.44
N SER A 47 20.05 -6.36 -18.85
CA SER A 47 20.22 -5.46 -17.72
C SER A 47 19.83 -4.05 -18.18
N VAL A 48 19.14 -3.28 -17.34
CA VAL A 48 18.78 -1.89 -17.68
C VAL A 48 20.02 -1.08 -18.03
N THR A 49 21.17 -1.41 -17.43
CA THR A 49 22.47 -0.77 -17.69
C THR A 49 23.03 -1.03 -19.10
N GLU A 50 22.62 -2.11 -19.76
CA GLU A 50 23.06 -2.47 -21.11
C GLU A 50 22.20 -1.80 -22.19
N LEU A 51 21.06 -1.23 -21.80
CA LEU A 51 20.16 -0.56 -22.73
C LEU A 51 20.65 0.87 -23.01
N SER A 52 20.57 1.27 -24.28
CA SER A 52 20.67 2.68 -24.69
C SER A 52 19.79 3.57 -23.83
N LYS A 53 20.26 4.78 -23.51
CA LYS A 53 19.52 5.78 -22.71
C LYS A 53 18.11 6.03 -23.25
N ALA A 54 17.96 6.14 -24.57
CA ALA A 54 16.66 6.32 -25.22
C ALA A 54 15.70 5.15 -24.93
N LYS A 55 16.21 3.91 -24.91
CA LYS A 55 15.41 2.73 -24.60
C LYS A 55 15.04 2.65 -23.12
N GLN A 56 15.96 3.05 -22.23
CA GLN A 56 15.66 3.16 -20.81
C GLN A 56 14.54 4.18 -20.56
N ASP A 57 14.58 5.33 -21.22
CA ASP A 57 13.55 6.37 -21.11
C ASP A 57 12.19 5.89 -21.68
N GLU A 58 12.19 5.18 -22.81
CA GLU A 58 10.98 4.54 -23.36
C GLU A 58 10.35 3.57 -22.34
N LEU A 59 11.16 2.69 -21.72
CA LEU A 59 10.67 1.77 -20.68
C LEU A 59 10.13 2.51 -19.46
N ARG A 60 10.80 3.59 -19.03
CA ARG A 60 10.33 4.44 -17.94
C ARG A 60 9.00 5.10 -18.29
N GLN A 61 8.82 5.60 -19.51
CA GLN A 61 7.56 6.17 -19.99
C GLN A 61 6.45 5.12 -20.04
N LYS A 62 6.71 3.93 -20.61
CA LYS A 62 5.76 2.80 -20.61
C LYS A 62 5.35 2.41 -19.20
N TRP A 63 6.28 2.35 -18.26
CA TRP A 63 5.98 2.05 -16.86
C TRP A 63 5.12 3.13 -16.22
N ARG A 64 5.39 4.41 -16.47
CA ARG A 64 4.55 5.53 -16.01
C ARG A 64 3.13 5.42 -16.57
N HIS A 65 3.00 5.15 -17.87
CA HIS A 65 1.71 4.96 -18.53
C HIS A 65 0.94 3.77 -17.92
N TYR A 66 1.59 2.62 -17.78
CA TYR A 66 1.02 1.43 -17.13
C TYR A 66 0.57 1.73 -15.71
N LYS A 67 1.38 2.45 -14.92
CA LYS A 67 1.02 2.84 -13.55
C LYS A 67 -0.17 3.79 -13.50
N ARG A 68 -0.23 4.80 -14.37
CA ARG A 68 -1.39 5.71 -14.48
C ARG A 68 -2.66 4.93 -14.86
N SER A 69 -2.59 4.13 -15.93
CA SER A 69 -3.70 3.27 -16.38
C SER A 69 -4.18 2.32 -15.28
N HIS A 70 -3.25 1.71 -14.53
CA HIS A 70 -3.60 0.84 -13.41
C HIS A 70 -4.31 1.59 -12.28
N ARG A 71 -3.87 2.81 -11.93
CA ARG A 71 -4.55 3.68 -10.96
C ARG A 71 -5.96 4.04 -11.44
N MET A 72 -6.12 4.38 -12.71
CA MET A 72 -7.43 4.67 -13.31
C MET A 72 -8.35 3.46 -13.26
N ARG A 73 -7.85 2.25 -13.55
CA ARG A 73 -8.64 1.02 -13.40
C ARG A 73 -9.08 0.81 -11.96
N ILE A 74 -8.19 0.93 -10.98
CA ILE A 74 -8.57 0.79 -9.57
C ILE A 74 -9.62 1.83 -9.17
N HIS A 75 -9.44 3.09 -9.58
CA HIS A 75 -10.39 4.16 -9.28
C HIS A 75 -11.77 3.88 -9.90
N ASN A 76 -11.82 3.46 -11.16
CA ASN A 76 -13.07 3.15 -11.85
C ASN A 76 -13.76 1.92 -11.27
N LEU A 77 -13.01 0.87 -10.88
CA LEU A 77 -13.59 -0.29 -10.17
C LEU A 77 -14.22 0.15 -8.83
N SER A 78 -13.57 1.06 -8.10
CA SER A 78 -14.09 1.56 -6.82
C SER A 78 -15.41 2.32 -6.98
N LEU A 79 -15.59 3.04 -8.10
CA LEU A 79 -16.84 3.77 -8.36
C LEU A 79 -18.00 2.83 -8.70
N HIS A 80 -17.74 1.75 -9.43
CA HIS A 80 -18.77 0.75 -9.76
C HIS A 80 -19.22 -0.06 -8.53
N SER A 81 -18.35 -0.29 -7.54
CA SER A 81 -18.72 -1.04 -6.34
C SER A 81 -19.60 -0.26 -5.36
N CYS A 82 -19.68 1.06 -5.45
CA CYS A 82 -20.48 1.86 -4.50
C CYS A 82 -21.91 2.13 -4.98
N SER A 83 -22.24 1.94 -6.26
CA SER A 83 -23.55 2.30 -6.80
C SER A 83 -24.63 1.23 -6.65
N GLU A 84 -24.29 0.00 -6.27
CA GLU A 84 -25.23 -1.13 -6.21
C GLU A 84 -25.23 -1.85 -4.85
N LEU A 85 -24.79 -1.15 -3.80
CA LEU A 85 -25.27 -1.52 -2.47
C LEU A 85 -26.55 -0.72 -2.28
N ASP A 86 -27.65 -1.31 -2.77
CA ASP A 86 -29.00 -0.99 -2.30
C ASP A 86 -28.94 -1.13 -0.78
N VAL A 87 -28.73 0.01 -0.11
CA VAL A 87 -28.64 0.08 1.33
C VAL A 87 -30.05 -0.24 1.81
N ASN A 88 -30.32 -1.51 2.08
CA ASN A 88 -31.58 -1.92 2.69
C ASN A 88 -31.77 -1.06 3.95
N PRO A 89 -32.74 -0.13 3.96
CA PRO A 89 -32.91 0.82 5.05
C PRO A 89 -33.28 0.14 6.37
N GLU A 90 -33.69 -1.14 6.38
CA GLU A 90 -33.97 -1.88 7.62
C GLU A 90 -32.77 -1.95 8.58
N TRP A 91 -31.54 -2.03 8.06
CA TRP A 91 -30.36 -2.12 8.94
C TRP A 91 -30.09 -0.81 9.71
N LEU A 92 -30.62 0.33 9.24
CA LEU A 92 -30.52 1.60 9.94
C LEU A 92 -31.51 1.72 11.11
N GLN A 93 -32.61 0.96 11.11
CA GLN A 93 -33.65 1.11 12.11
C GLN A 93 -33.30 0.45 13.46
N ASN A 94 -32.33 -0.46 13.49
CA ASN A 94 -31.95 -1.19 14.72
C ASN A 94 -30.82 -0.53 15.54
N PHE A 95 -30.27 0.60 15.09
CA PHE A 95 -29.35 1.41 15.91
C PHE A 95 -30.11 2.51 16.65
N ALA A 96 -31.09 2.11 17.46
CA ALA A 96 -31.53 2.98 18.55
C ALA A 96 -30.32 3.23 19.47
N PRO A 97 -30.05 4.47 19.92
CA PRO A 97 -28.94 4.78 20.82
C PRO A 97 -29.03 3.89 22.05
N TYR A 98 -28.09 2.96 22.17
CA TYR A 98 -27.96 2.08 23.33
C TYR A 98 -27.70 2.97 24.55
N SER A 99 -28.73 3.18 25.37
CA SER A 99 -28.58 3.82 26.68
C SER A 99 -27.63 2.96 27.52
N PRO A 100 -26.48 3.49 27.97
CA PRO A 100 -25.58 2.77 28.85
C PRO A 100 -26.24 2.66 30.23
N GLY A 101 -26.81 1.49 30.54
CA GLY A 101 -27.45 1.20 31.82
C GLY A 101 -26.96 -0.12 32.38
N SER A 102 -26.14 -0.03 33.43
CA SER A 102 -25.87 -1.01 34.49
C SER A 102 -25.39 -2.42 34.10
N GLU A 103 -24.07 -2.60 34.26
CA GLU A 103 -23.42 -3.67 35.02
C GLU A 103 -24.22 -4.97 35.26
N ALA A 104 -23.93 -6.00 34.44
CA ALA A 104 -24.02 -7.39 34.87
C ALA A 104 -23.01 -8.20 34.04
N GLU A 105 -22.01 -8.71 34.74
CA GLU A 105 -21.09 -9.73 34.27
C GLU A 105 -21.87 -10.97 33.84
N GLU A 106 -21.93 -11.28 32.54
CA GLU A 106 -22.07 -12.68 32.13
C GLU A 106 -21.53 -12.92 30.72
N SER A 107 -20.57 -13.84 30.68
CA SER A 107 -19.95 -14.41 29.49
C SER A 107 -21.01 -15.04 28.57
N LYS A 108 -20.92 -14.79 27.25
CA LYS A 108 -21.02 -15.82 26.20
C LYS A 108 -20.86 -15.26 24.77
N GLU A 109 -19.80 -15.76 24.15
CA GLU A 109 -19.71 -16.28 22.78
C GLU A 109 -20.00 -15.34 21.59
N VAL A 110 -18.88 -14.99 20.96
CA VAL A 110 -18.68 -14.28 19.70
C VAL A 110 -19.43 -14.93 18.53
N PRO A 111 -20.38 -14.24 17.88
CA PRO A 111 -20.89 -14.65 16.59
C PRO A 111 -19.86 -14.34 15.49
N VAL A 112 -19.30 -15.40 14.91
CA VAL A 112 -18.39 -15.36 13.77
C VAL A 112 -19.14 -14.84 12.53
N SER A 113 -19.08 -13.52 12.32
CA SER A 113 -19.60 -12.88 11.11
C SER A 113 -18.72 -13.26 9.91
N SER A 114 -19.24 -14.17 9.09
CA SER A 114 -18.61 -14.65 7.87
C SER A 114 -18.86 -13.66 6.73
N CYS A 115 -17.95 -12.70 6.55
CA CYS A 115 -17.95 -11.80 5.41
C CYS A 115 -17.43 -12.52 4.15
N SER A 116 -18.32 -13.23 3.43
CA SER A 116 -17.99 -13.85 2.14
C SER A 116 -18.29 -12.87 1.00
N VAL A 117 -17.27 -12.13 0.59
CA VAL A 117 -17.30 -11.29 -0.61
C VAL A 117 -17.24 -12.20 -1.84
N VAL A 118 -18.39 -12.46 -2.46
CA VAL A 118 -18.48 -13.16 -3.74
C VAL A 118 -18.01 -12.19 -4.82
N LYS A 119 -16.75 -12.34 -5.21
CA LYS A 119 -16.13 -11.59 -6.29
C LYS A 119 -16.64 -12.16 -7.62
N GLN A 120 -17.68 -11.55 -8.19
CA GLN A 120 -18.06 -11.79 -9.58
C GLN A 120 -16.92 -11.37 -10.49
N GLU A 121 -16.51 -12.29 -11.36
CA GLU A 121 -15.45 -12.08 -12.36
C GLU A 121 -16.11 -11.43 -13.59
N PRO A 122 -15.71 -10.21 -14.00
CA PRO A 122 -16.29 -9.59 -15.18
C PRO A 122 -15.84 -10.32 -16.45
N GLU A 123 -16.83 -10.65 -17.25
CA GLU A 123 -16.76 -11.39 -18.51
C GLU A 123 -15.79 -10.74 -19.51
N THR A 124 -15.12 -11.60 -20.27
CA THR A 124 -13.91 -11.33 -21.02
C THR A 124 -14.22 -10.51 -22.28
N VAL A 125 -14.16 -9.18 -22.19
CA VAL A 125 -14.18 -8.33 -23.39
C VAL A 125 -12.80 -8.36 -24.04
N GLU A 126 -12.69 -9.03 -25.19
CA GLU A 126 -11.53 -9.01 -26.08
C GLU A 126 -11.31 -7.59 -26.60
N ILE A 127 -10.38 -6.87 -25.98
CA ILE A 127 -9.95 -5.54 -26.45
C ILE A 127 -9.03 -5.75 -27.65
N GLN A 128 -9.61 -5.67 -28.84
CA GLN A 128 -8.92 -5.62 -30.12
C GLN A 128 -8.22 -4.25 -30.25
N TRP A 129 -6.88 -4.26 -30.16
CA TRP A 129 -6.05 -3.05 -30.28
C TRP A 129 -5.86 -2.69 -31.74
N GLU A 130 -6.79 -1.91 -32.30
CA GLU A 130 -6.61 -1.32 -33.63
C GLU A 130 -5.69 -0.09 -33.56
N ASN A 131 -4.75 -0.09 -34.51
CA ASN A 131 -3.57 0.76 -34.60
C ASN A 131 -3.97 2.21 -34.92
N VAL A 132 -4.04 3.06 -33.89
CA VAL A 132 -4.29 4.50 -34.01
C VAL A 132 -3.02 5.22 -34.50
N ASN A 133 -2.74 5.08 -35.79
CA ASN A 133 -1.85 5.97 -36.54
C ASN A 133 -2.61 6.43 -37.79
N SER A 134 -3.57 7.32 -37.62
CA SER A 134 -4.09 8.12 -38.73
C SER A 134 -4.37 9.55 -38.24
N PRO A 135 -3.65 10.55 -38.77
CA PRO A 135 -3.76 11.94 -38.35
C PRO A 135 -5.07 12.60 -38.85
N PRO A 136 -5.54 13.64 -38.13
CA PRO A 136 -6.90 14.15 -38.22
C PRO A 136 -7.14 15.06 -39.43
N PRO A 137 -8.32 14.99 -40.08
CA PRO A 137 -8.74 15.98 -41.06
C PRO A 137 -9.26 17.24 -40.36
N ALA A 138 -8.61 18.35 -40.65
CA ALA A 138 -9.10 19.69 -40.35
C ALA A 138 -10.32 19.98 -41.25
N VAL A 139 -11.50 20.19 -40.64
CA VAL A 139 -12.62 20.80 -41.33
C VAL A 139 -13.29 21.78 -40.37
N SER A 140 -13.00 23.04 -40.64
CA SER A 140 -13.74 24.23 -40.27
C SER A 140 -15.19 24.13 -40.75
N SER A 141 -16.16 24.47 -39.90
CA SER A 141 -17.35 25.19 -40.33
C SER A 141 -18.03 25.87 -39.14
N ASP A 142 -18.10 27.17 -39.31
CA ASP A 142 -18.74 28.22 -38.55
C ASP A 142 -20.28 28.12 -38.71
N SER A 143 -21.02 28.24 -37.61
CA SER A 143 -22.43 28.61 -37.62
C SER A 143 -22.85 29.06 -36.21
N GLU A 144 -22.80 30.37 -36.03
CA GLU A 144 -23.35 31.19 -34.96
C GLU A 144 -24.90 31.15 -34.91
N PRO A 145 -25.57 31.80 -33.93
CA PRO A 145 -26.69 31.27 -33.16
C PRO A 145 -28.02 31.83 -33.66
N ASN A 146 -29.15 31.43 -33.05
CA ASN A 146 -30.24 32.35 -32.70
C ASN A 146 -31.43 31.64 -32.05
N ASN A 147 -32.10 32.42 -31.21
CA ASN A 147 -33.48 32.27 -30.72
C ASN A 147 -33.76 31.17 -29.70
N ALA A 148 -34.61 31.36 -28.70
CA ALA A 148 -35.20 32.51 -28.02
C ALA A 148 -36.23 31.90 -27.06
N GLN A 149 -36.49 32.63 -25.97
CA GLN A 149 -37.75 32.68 -25.23
C GLN A 149 -38.15 31.50 -24.32
N SER A 150 -37.99 31.81 -23.02
CA SER A 150 -39.09 31.95 -22.06
C SER A 150 -39.90 30.71 -21.66
N SER A 151 -39.73 30.31 -20.40
CA SER A 151 -40.77 29.84 -19.46
C SER A 151 -40.13 29.89 -18.06
N ALA A 152 -40.26 30.95 -17.26
CA ALA A 152 -41.44 31.44 -16.55
C ALA A 152 -42.09 30.39 -15.61
N ILE A 153 -41.91 30.66 -14.31
CA ILE A 153 -42.78 30.29 -13.17
C ILE A 153 -42.59 28.88 -12.57
N SER A 154 -41.93 28.83 -11.42
CA SER A 154 -42.62 28.51 -10.15
C SER A 154 -41.68 28.79 -8.97
N ILE A 155 -42.07 29.78 -8.18
CA ILE A 155 -41.40 30.19 -6.94
C ILE A 155 -41.91 29.24 -5.85
N THR A 156 -41.05 28.37 -5.32
CA THR A 156 -41.32 27.54 -4.13
C THR A 156 -40.11 27.69 -3.20
N PRO A 157 -40.31 27.98 -1.89
CA PRO A 157 -39.29 28.61 -1.04
C PRO A 157 -38.10 27.67 -0.75
N PRO A 158 -36.92 28.24 -0.42
CA PRO A 158 -35.65 27.62 -0.71
C PRO A 158 -35.29 26.46 0.23
N ILE A 159 -35.23 25.25 -0.32
CA ILE A 159 -34.52 24.07 0.24
C ILE A 159 -32.98 24.30 0.14
N MET A 160 -32.51 25.53 0.34
CA MET A 160 -31.08 25.86 0.19
C MET A 160 -30.28 25.69 1.49
N GLU A 161 -30.94 25.68 2.65
CA GLU A 161 -30.22 25.57 3.93
C GLU A 161 -29.71 24.15 4.20
N LYS A 162 -30.45 23.11 3.79
CA LYS A 162 -30.06 21.72 4.08
C LYS A 162 -28.84 21.27 3.26
N VAL A 163 -28.68 21.80 2.05
CA VAL A 163 -27.51 21.55 1.21
C VAL A 163 -26.25 22.11 1.89
N HIS A 164 -26.34 23.32 2.46
CA HIS A 164 -25.18 23.99 3.06
C HIS A 164 -24.68 23.30 4.34
N CYS A 165 -25.57 22.71 5.15
CA CYS A 165 -25.17 21.91 6.32
C CYS A 165 -24.45 20.60 5.92
N SER A 166 -24.90 19.92 4.86
CA SER A 166 -24.27 18.68 4.39
C SER A 166 -22.84 18.92 3.86
N VAL A 167 -22.63 20.03 3.13
CA VAL A 167 -21.31 20.42 2.61
C VAL A 167 -20.37 20.80 3.75
N LYS A 168 -20.85 21.52 4.78
CA LYS A 168 -20.02 21.83 5.96
C LYS A 168 -19.58 20.57 6.71
N LEU A 169 -20.48 19.63 6.97
CA LEU A 169 -20.16 18.39 7.68
C LEU A 169 -19.17 17.51 6.89
N THR A 170 -19.32 17.42 5.57
CA THR A 170 -18.39 16.67 4.72
C THR A 170 -17.02 17.34 4.67
N MET A 171 -16.95 18.66 4.62
CA MET A 171 -15.70 19.41 4.67
C MET A 171 -14.95 19.19 6.00
N THR A 172 -15.65 19.26 7.14
CA THR A 172 -15.05 18.98 8.46
C THR A 172 -14.57 17.54 8.57
N LYS A 173 -15.34 16.56 8.08
CA LYS A 173 -14.94 15.14 8.09
C LYS A 173 -13.67 14.91 7.26
N LEU A 174 -13.55 15.56 6.10
CA LEU A 174 -12.34 15.50 5.28
C LEU A 174 -11.14 16.15 5.98
N HIS A 175 -11.34 17.27 6.68
CA HIS A 175 -10.30 17.92 7.47
C HIS A 175 -9.75 16.99 8.57
N CYS A 176 -10.63 16.37 9.36
CA CYS A 176 -10.22 15.43 10.41
C CYS A 176 -9.49 14.20 9.84
N LEU A 177 -9.91 13.70 8.67
CA LEU A 177 -9.22 12.60 8.00
C LEU A 177 -7.82 13.00 7.51
N LEU A 178 -7.65 14.22 7.00
CA LEU A 178 -6.34 14.72 6.57
C LEU A 178 -5.39 14.91 7.76
N GLU A 179 -5.86 15.50 8.87
CA GLU A 179 -5.08 15.64 10.10
C GLU A 179 -4.65 14.28 10.66
N SER A 180 -5.59 13.31 10.75
CA SER A 180 -5.27 11.96 11.23
C SER A 180 -4.26 11.23 10.33
N LYS A 181 -4.30 11.47 9.01
CA LYS A 181 -3.31 10.91 8.09
C LYS A 181 -1.95 11.58 8.24
N GLN A 182 -1.93 12.88 8.47
CA GLN A 182 -0.70 13.64 8.69
C GLN A 182 0.00 13.20 9.98
N GLU A 183 -0.73 13.06 11.08
CA GLU A 183 -0.20 12.56 12.36
C GLU A 183 0.41 11.16 12.22
N LYS A 184 -0.24 10.27 11.45
CA LYS A 184 0.27 8.93 11.19
C LYS A 184 1.57 8.93 10.38
N ILE A 185 1.73 9.86 9.43
CA ILE A 185 2.97 10.00 8.66
C ILE A 185 4.10 10.45 9.58
N GLU A 186 3.86 11.46 10.41
CA GLU A 186 4.85 11.97 11.37
C GLU A 186 5.28 10.90 12.40
N ALA A 187 4.33 10.08 12.86
CA ALA A 187 4.63 8.96 13.75
C ALA A 187 5.55 7.92 13.08
N LEU A 188 5.27 7.58 11.81
CA LEU A 188 6.11 6.64 11.04
C LEU A 188 7.48 7.23 10.72
N GLU A 189 7.59 8.53 10.46
CA GLU A 189 8.86 9.20 10.25
C GLU A 189 9.70 9.21 11.53
N LYS A 190 9.11 9.49 12.68
CA LYS A 190 9.78 9.38 13.98
C LYS A 190 10.29 7.97 14.23
N GLN A 191 9.46 6.95 13.97
CA GLN A 191 9.86 5.54 14.11
C GLN A 191 11.01 5.16 13.16
N PHE A 192 10.97 5.63 11.92
CA PHE A 192 12.03 5.37 10.95
C PHE A 192 13.36 6.05 11.32
N VAL A 193 13.30 7.26 11.90
CA VAL A 193 14.47 7.97 12.40
C VAL A 193 15.07 7.25 13.62
N THR A 194 14.24 6.77 14.56
CA THR A 194 14.73 6.00 15.71
C THR A 194 15.36 4.68 15.29
N ASP A 195 14.72 3.93 14.39
CA ASP A 195 15.25 2.64 13.92
C ASP A 195 16.58 2.81 13.19
N LYS A 196 16.71 3.86 12.37
CA LYS A 196 17.98 4.20 11.72
C LYS A 196 19.07 4.57 12.72
N ALA A 197 18.75 5.32 13.77
CA ALA A 197 19.70 5.67 14.81
C ALA A 197 20.19 4.43 15.58
N THR A 198 19.28 3.49 15.89
CA THR A 198 19.62 2.21 16.52
C THR A 198 20.51 1.36 15.63
N ILE A 199 20.18 1.26 14.33
CA ILE A 199 20.98 0.48 13.37
C ILE A 199 22.38 1.11 13.19
N ALA A 200 22.46 2.43 13.04
CA ALA A 200 23.75 3.13 12.88
C ALA A 200 24.63 2.99 14.14
N GLY A 201 24.04 3.11 15.34
CA GLY A 201 24.74 2.94 16.60
C GLY A 201 25.33 1.53 16.77
N CYS A 202 24.57 0.48 16.43
CA CYS A 202 25.06 -0.89 16.49
C CYS A 202 26.20 -1.16 15.47
N HIS A 203 26.12 -0.60 14.25
CA HIS A 203 27.17 -0.83 13.26
C HIS A 203 28.49 -0.14 13.61
N ILE A 204 28.45 1.04 14.23
CA ILE A 204 29.67 1.75 14.62
C ILE A 204 30.40 1.01 15.75
N SER A 205 29.68 0.48 16.75
CA SER A 205 30.33 -0.26 17.86
C SER A 205 30.98 -1.56 17.39
N HIS A 206 30.30 -2.34 16.52
CA HIS A 206 30.86 -3.56 15.95
C HIS A 206 32.05 -3.30 15.03
N PHE A 207 32.01 -2.22 14.25
CA PHE A 207 33.13 -1.84 13.41
C PHE A 207 34.34 -1.43 14.25
N TRP A 208 34.13 -0.67 15.33
CA TRP A 208 35.21 -0.27 16.24
C TRP A 208 35.84 -1.46 16.97
N MET A 209 35.03 -2.39 17.49
CA MET A 209 35.56 -3.61 18.11
C MET A 209 36.31 -4.49 17.11
N GLY A 210 35.76 -4.67 15.90
CA GLY A 210 36.44 -5.45 14.85
C GLY A 210 37.76 -4.81 14.39
N TRP A 211 37.82 -3.48 14.31
CA TRP A 211 39.04 -2.76 13.98
C TRP A 211 40.08 -2.86 15.10
N LEU A 212 39.67 -2.73 16.36
CA LEU A 212 40.57 -2.87 17.52
C LEU A 212 41.20 -4.26 17.58
N VAL A 213 40.42 -5.33 17.33
CA VAL A 213 40.92 -6.72 17.29
C VAL A 213 41.88 -6.96 16.13
N ARG A 214 41.74 -6.21 15.02
CA ARG A 214 42.59 -6.39 13.84
C ARG A 214 43.88 -5.57 13.88
N VAL A 215 43.86 -4.41 14.53
CA VAL A 215 45.01 -3.50 14.58
C VAL A 215 45.91 -3.76 15.80
N CYS A 216 45.38 -4.29 16.91
CA CYS A 216 46.19 -4.68 18.05
C CYS A 216 46.62 -6.16 17.96
N PRO A 217 47.87 -6.48 17.61
CA PRO A 217 48.39 -7.84 17.75
C PRO A 217 48.32 -8.29 19.22
N PRO A 218 47.93 -9.54 19.50
CA PRO A 218 47.72 -10.05 20.86
C PRO A 218 49.01 -10.11 21.72
N ALA A 219 50.17 -9.83 21.15
CA ALA A 219 51.47 -9.97 21.80
C ALA A 219 51.91 -8.79 22.67
N VAL A 220 51.17 -7.66 22.69
CA VAL A 220 51.61 -6.43 23.40
C VAL A 220 50.62 -5.96 24.48
N LEU A 221 49.51 -6.69 24.69
CA LEU A 221 48.59 -6.40 25.78
C LEU A 221 49.14 -7.02 27.08
N SER A 222 50.08 -6.30 27.68
CA SER A 222 50.46 -6.46 29.09
C SER A 222 49.19 -6.46 29.95
N GLU A 223 49.12 -7.34 30.95
CA GLU A 223 47.95 -7.54 31.82
C GLU A 223 47.39 -6.23 32.41
N GLN A 224 48.21 -5.20 32.55
CA GLN A 224 47.76 -3.90 33.05
C GLN A 224 46.82 -3.15 32.08
N THR A 225 46.92 -3.36 30.77
CA THR A 225 46.06 -2.68 29.78
C THR A 225 44.64 -3.27 29.75
N ALA A 226 44.49 -4.56 30.07
CA ALA A 226 43.19 -5.21 30.12
C ALA A 226 42.29 -4.63 31.24
N VAL A 227 42.88 -4.22 32.37
CA VAL A 227 42.15 -3.64 33.50
C VAL A 227 41.61 -2.24 33.17
N VAL A 228 42.35 -1.43 32.42
CA VAL A 228 41.92 -0.07 32.02
C VAL A 228 40.74 -0.12 31.03
N LEU A 229 40.72 -1.13 30.15
CA LEU A 229 39.60 -1.32 29.21
C LEU A 229 38.35 -1.86 29.89
N LEU A 230 38.47 -2.65 30.96
CA LEU A 230 37.30 -3.14 31.70
C LEU A 230 36.58 -2.00 32.45
N LEU A 231 37.34 -1.07 33.05
CA LEU A 231 36.78 0.06 33.82
C LEU A 231 36.06 1.10 32.95
N THR A 232 36.39 1.21 31.66
CA THR A 232 35.70 2.16 30.77
C THR A 232 34.36 1.64 30.24
N ALA A 233 34.11 0.32 30.31
CA ALA A 233 32.86 -0.27 29.84
C ALA A 233 31.68 -0.05 30.82
N GLU A 234 31.93 0.10 32.12
CA GLU A 234 30.84 0.21 33.12
C GLU A 234 30.29 1.64 33.33
N GLY A 235 30.88 2.66 32.69
CA GLY A 235 30.52 4.07 32.92
C GLY A 235 29.30 4.60 32.17
N THR A 236 28.63 3.81 31.31
CA THR A 236 27.52 4.30 30.46
C THR A 236 26.17 3.70 30.81
N GLY A 237 25.89 3.58 32.11
CA GLY A 237 24.57 3.29 32.67
C GLY A 237 23.99 4.47 33.44
N GLY A 238 24.09 5.69 32.88
CA GLY A 238 23.65 6.92 33.55
C GLY A 238 22.39 7.50 32.91
N SER A 239 21.28 7.40 33.63
CA SER A 239 20.05 8.21 33.56
C SER A 239 19.49 8.58 32.18
N ARG A 240 18.36 7.96 31.84
CA ARG A 240 17.17 8.67 31.34
C ARG A 240 15.90 7.91 31.67
#